data_AF-X6NWF9-F1
#
_entry.id   AF-X6NWF9-F1
#
_cell.length_a   1.000
_cell.length_b   1.000
_cell.length_c   1.000
_cell.angle_alpha   90.00
_cell.angle_beta   90.00
_cell.angle_gamma   90.00
#
_symmetry.space_group_name_H-M   'P 1'
#
loop_
_entity.id
_entity.type
_entity.pdbx_description
1 polymer ?
#
loop_
_entity_poly.entity_id
_entity_poly.type
_entity_poly.pdbx_seq_one_letter_code
_entity_poly.pdbx_strand_id
1 'polypeptide(L)'
;MSAIQGLGVAYFKIKNYNEAQQYAEKLVAIVIRQNKLDNSISKEEKARRYCNAKVFYVTCLCNLTGYNPLSEHAENEWKLLLKELHDAFEPTSIESVVIHVALGKMFIALRHFENMFTHFQTIQFIRTHYCEQDKKKAAELLMELIDNCLAELQRVHLVQSPALQRLFDECNSTKSILWKELSTIKQNV
;
A
#
# COMPACT_ATOMS: atom_id res chain seq x y z
N MET A 1 10.18 -15.29 5.67
CA MET A 1 10.11 -14.00 6.38
C MET A 1 11.37 -13.91 7.24
N SER A 2 12.19 -12.85 7.11
CA SER A 2 13.44 -12.76 7.88
C SER A 2 13.12 -12.49 9.36
N ALA A 3 13.96 -12.97 10.28
CA ALA A 3 13.76 -12.75 11.73
C ALA A 3 13.65 -11.25 12.08
N ILE A 4 14.41 -10.39 11.37
CA ILE A 4 14.36 -8.92 11.51
C ILE A 4 12.98 -8.37 11.13
N GLN A 5 12.40 -8.82 10.01
CA GLN A 5 11.05 -8.41 9.61
C GLN A 5 10.02 -8.86 10.65
N GLY A 6 10.14 -10.09 11.15
CA GLY A 6 9.24 -10.62 12.18
C GLY A 6 9.27 -9.80 13.47
N LEU A 7 10.46 -9.45 13.95
CA LEU A 7 10.63 -8.60 15.13
C LEU A 7 10.05 -7.19 14.91
N GLY A 8 10.34 -6.56 13.77
CA GLY A 8 9.77 -5.26 13.45
C GLY A 8 8.24 -5.29 13.47
N VAL A 9 7.62 -6.29 12.84
CA VAL A 9 6.16 -6.47 12.85
C VAL A 9 5.63 -6.71 14.26
N ALA A 10 6.33 -7.48 15.09
CA ALA A 10 5.92 -7.75 16.46
C ALA A 10 5.88 -6.45 17.29
N TYR A 11 6.94 -5.63 17.23
CA TYR A 11 6.98 -4.32 17.89
C TYR A 11 5.90 -3.38 17.35
N PHE A 12 5.68 -3.37 16.04
CA PHE A 12 4.62 -2.57 15.42
C PHE A 12 3.24 -2.96 15.96
N LYS A 13 2.94 -4.25 16.09
CA LYS A 13 1.64 -4.75 16.59
C LYS A 13 1.36 -4.36 18.04
N ILE A 14 2.38 -4.25 18.88
CA ILE A 14 2.24 -3.76 20.26
C ILE A 14 2.35 -2.23 20.36
N LYS A 15 2.26 -1.53 19.22
CA LYS A 15 2.34 -0.05 19.09
C LYS A 15 3.64 0.55 19.59
N ASN A 16 4.71 -0.25 19.65
CA ASN A 16 6.04 0.25 19.96
C ASN A 16 6.76 0.62 18.64
N TYR A 17 6.37 1.79 18.12
CA TYR A 17 6.78 2.23 16.79
C TYR A 17 8.25 2.67 16.71
N ASN A 18 8.87 3.06 17.82
CA ASN A 18 10.31 3.41 17.87
C ASN A 18 11.15 2.17 17.54
N GLU A 19 10.91 1.08 18.26
CA GLU A 19 11.61 -0.18 18.02
C GLU A 19 11.24 -0.76 16.65
N ALA A 20 9.97 -0.68 16.25
CA ALA A 20 9.55 -1.13 14.93
C ALA A 20 10.29 -0.38 13.80
N GLN A 21 10.45 0.95 13.92
CA GLN A 21 11.19 1.77 12.98
C GLN A 21 12.66 1.34 12.88
N GLN A 22 13.32 1.08 14.01
CA GLN A 22 14.71 0.62 14.01
C GLN A 22 14.87 -0.73 13.31
N TYR A 23 13.94 -1.67 13.50
CA TYR A 23 13.96 -2.95 12.78
C TYR A 23 13.64 -2.79 11.30
N ALA A 24 12.74 -1.87 10.95
CA ALA A 24 12.41 -1.58 9.55
C ALA A 24 13.60 -0.93 8.82
N GLU A 25 14.32 -0.02 9.46
CA GLU A 25 15.55 0.58 8.94
C GLU A 25 16.63 -0.48 8.72
N LYS A 26 16.86 -1.36 9.71
CA LYS A 26 17.77 -2.51 9.58
C LYS A 26 17.36 -3.43 8.42
N LEU A 27 16.07 -3.69 8.26
CA LEU A 27 15.55 -4.51 7.17
C LEU A 27 15.89 -3.89 5.81
N VAL A 28 15.67 -2.59 5.63
CA VAL A 28 16.01 -1.86 4.40
C VAL A 28 17.51 -1.98 4.10
N ALA A 29 18.37 -1.73 5.10
CA ALA A 29 19.81 -1.84 4.95
C ALA A 29 20.28 -3.26 4.55
N ILE A 30 19.69 -4.30 5.16
CA ILE A 30 19.96 -5.69 4.81
C ILE A 30 19.56 -5.99 3.37
N VAL A 31 18.36 -5.57 2.95
CA VAL A 31 17.88 -5.79 1.59
C VAL A 31 18.79 -5.11 0.56
N ILE A 32 19.20 -3.86 0.81
CA ILE A 32 20.15 -3.15 -0.06
C ILE A 32 21.46 -3.94 -0.18
N ARG A 33 22.00 -4.43 0.94
CA ARG A 33 23.25 -5.21 0.93
C ARG A 33 23.08 -6.52 0.18
N GLN A 34 22.00 -7.25 0.41
CA GLN A 34 21.71 -8.51 -0.28
C GLN A 34 21.55 -8.31 -1.78
N ASN A 35 20.82 -7.28 -2.20
CA ASN A 35 20.63 -6.94 -3.61
C ASN A 35 21.94 -6.62 -4.33
N LYS A 36 22.95 -6.09 -3.62
CA LYS A 36 24.29 -5.85 -4.19
C LYS A 36 25.12 -7.14 -4.35
N LEU A 37 24.93 -8.10 -3.45
CA LEU A 37 25.71 -9.34 -3.41
C LEU A 37 25.13 -10.43 -4.31
N ASP A 38 23.80 -10.45 -4.47
CA ASP A 38 23.12 -11.47 -5.24
C ASP A 38 22.96 -11.04 -6.70
N ASN A 39 23.88 -11.48 -7.56
CA ASN A 39 23.82 -11.24 -9.00
C ASN A 39 22.88 -12.20 -9.75
N SER A 40 22.31 -13.20 -9.06
CA SER A 40 21.44 -14.22 -9.67
C SER A 40 19.98 -13.77 -9.78
N ILE A 41 19.58 -12.76 -9.00
CA ILE A 41 18.23 -12.22 -8.99
C ILE A 41 18.09 -11.05 -9.97
N SER A 42 16.93 -10.96 -10.64
CA SER A 42 16.64 -9.90 -11.60
C SER A 42 16.60 -8.51 -10.94
N LYS A 43 16.76 -7.46 -11.75
CA LYS A 43 16.64 -6.07 -11.29
C LYS A 43 15.25 -5.80 -10.67
N GLU A 44 14.22 -6.34 -11.30
CA GLU A 44 12.83 -6.27 -10.83
C GLU A 44 12.64 -6.95 -9.47
N GLU A 45 13.23 -8.14 -9.29
CA GLU A 45 13.19 -8.86 -8.01
C GLU A 45 13.86 -8.05 -6.89
N LYS A 46 15.02 -7.45 -7.18
CA LYS A 46 15.74 -6.58 -6.25
C LYS A 46 14.88 -5.39 -5.84
N ALA A 47 14.25 -4.73 -6.80
CA ALA A 47 13.35 -3.61 -6.55
C ALA A 47 12.15 -4.04 -5.71
N ARG A 48 11.55 -5.19 -6.01
CA ARG A 48 10.38 -5.71 -5.27
C ARG A 48 10.70 -5.95 -3.81
N ARG A 49 11.85 -6.55 -3.51
CA ARG A 49 12.32 -6.73 -2.12
C ARG A 49 12.53 -5.41 -1.41
N TYR A 50 13.17 -4.46 -2.10
CA TYR A 50 13.47 -3.14 -1.55
C TYR A 50 12.21 -2.33 -1.26
N CYS A 51 11.30 -2.20 -2.23
CA CYS A 51 10.06 -1.46 -2.06
C CYS A 51 9.20 -2.06 -0.93
N ASN A 52 9.10 -3.38 -0.83
CA ASN A 52 8.38 -4.02 0.28
C ASN A 52 8.98 -3.68 1.66
N ALA A 53 10.30 -3.67 1.78
CA ALA A 53 10.96 -3.27 3.03
C ALA A 53 10.74 -1.77 3.31
N LYS A 54 10.80 -0.94 2.27
CA LYS A 54 10.63 0.52 2.36
C LYS A 54 9.20 0.91 2.75
N VAL A 55 8.17 0.24 2.21
CA VAL A 55 6.77 0.40 2.64
C VAL A 55 6.63 0.19 4.15
N PHE A 56 7.25 -0.86 4.69
CA PHE A 56 7.18 -1.13 6.12
C PHE A 56 7.90 -0.05 6.94
N TYR A 57 9.06 0.42 6.49
CA TYR A 57 9.79 1.53 7.11
C TYR A 57 8.98 2.82 7.14
N VAL A 58 8.42 3.22 5.99
CA VAL A 58 7.52 4.37 5.87
C VAL A 58 6.31 4.23 6.80
N THR A 59 5.71 3.04 6.85
CA THR A 59 4.59 2.76 7.76
C THR A 59 4.97 3.00 9.21
N CYS A 60 6.17 2.59 9.64
CA CYS A 60 6.66 2.86 10.99
C CYS A 60 6.87 4.37 11.22
N LEU A 61 7.48 5.08 10.28
CA LEU A 61 7.70 6.52 10.36
C LEU A 61 6.38 7.30 10.53
N CYS A 62 5.38 6.98 9.72
CA CYS A 62 4.09 7.65 9.80
C CYS A 62 3.35 7.37 11.12
N ASN A 63 3.56 6.20 11.74
CA ASN A 63 2.95 5.85 13.02
C ASN A 63 3.70 6.46 14.23
N LEU A 64 4.96 6.88 14.06
CA LEU A 64 5.74 7.56 15.10
C LEU A 64 5.23 8.97 15.41
N THR A 65 4.72 9.68 14.41
CA THR A 65 4.44 11.11 14.51
C THR A 65 3.04 11.41 15.05
N GLY A 66 2.24 10.37 15.34
CA GLY A 66 0.85 10.53 15.75
C GLY A 66 -0.06 11.03 14.61
N TYR A 67 -1.35 11.23 14.92
CA TYR A 67 -2.34 11.69 13.94
C TYR A 67 -2.10 13.17 13.56
N ASN A 68 -1.83 13.39 12.28
CA ASN A 68 -1.93 14.62 11.47
C ASN A 68 -1.29 15.92 12.05
N PRO A 69 -0.34 16.57 11.34
CA PRO A 69 0.24 16.21 10.04
C PRO A 69 1.26 15.07 10.12
N LEU A 70 1.50 14.42 8.98
CA LEU A 70 2.68 13.57 8.81
C LEU A 70 3.94 14.41 9.04
N SER A 71 4.99 13.82 9.60
CA SER A 71 6.28 14.52 9.60
C SER A 71 6.78 14.71 8.17
N GLU A 72 7.49 15.81 7.94
CA GLU A 72 8.20 16.08 6.69
C GLU A 72 9.09 14.90 6.28
N HIS A 73 9.75 14.26 7.26
CA HIS A 73 10.57 13.08 7.01
C HIS A 73 9.76 11.90 6.47
N ALA A 74 8.65 11.56 7.13
CA ALA A 74 7.76 10.50 6.66
C ALA A 74 7.19 10.82 5.27
N GLU A 75 6.85 12.09 5.03
CA GLU A 75 6.32 12.55 3.75
C GLU A 75 7.33 12.41 2.61
N ASN A 76 8.56 12.83 2.85
CA ASN A 76 9.65 12.70 1.89
C ASN A 76 9.94 11.23 1.56
N GLU A 77 9.91 10.36 2.56
CA GLU A 77 10.22 8.93 2.39
C GLU A 77 9.18 8.18 1.56
N TRP A 78 7.87 8.44 1.73
CA TRP A 78 6.86 7.78 0.90
C TRP A 78 6.82 8.33 -0.53
N LYS A 79 7.08 9.63 -0.72
CA LYS A 79 7.21 10.22 -2.05
C LYS A 79 8.43 9.68 -2.79
N LEU A 80 9.56 9.52 -2.09
CA LEU A 80 10.76 8.89 -2.65
C LEU A 80 10.47 7.45 -3.08
N LEU A 81 9.78 6.68 -2.23
CA LEU A 81 9.38 5.32 -2.56
C LEU A 81 8.50 5.26 -3.83
N LEU A 82 7.57 6.21 -4.03
CA LEU A 82 6.81 6.27 -5.27
C LEU A 82 7.69 6.53 -6.48
N LYS A 83 8.66 7.44 -6.38
CA LYS A 83 9.62 7.68 -7.47
C LYS A 83 10.41 6.40 -7.79
N GLU A 84 10.94 5.74 -6.76
CA GLU A 84 11.70 4.50 -6.91
C GLU A 84 10.84 3.36 -7.49
N LEU A 85 9.55 3.32 -7.17
CA LEU A 85 8.59 2.40 -7.78
C LEU A 85 8.48 2.63 -9.29
N HIS A 86 8.29 3.89 -9.71
CA HIS A 86 8.14 4.25 -11.12
C HIS A 86 9.43 4.00 -11.92
N ASP A 87 10.60 4.17 -11.29
CA ASP A 87 11.90 3.89 -11.92
C ASP A 87 12.18 2.38 -12.05
N ALA A 88 11.54 1.57 -11.20
CA ALA A 88 11.81 0.14 -11.09
C ALA A 88 10.84 -0.75 -11.86
N PHE A 89 9.57 -0.35 -11.96
CA PHE A 89 8.51 -1.14 -12.57
C PHE A 89 7.78 -0.34 -13.64
N GLU A 90 7.18 -1.04 -14.59
CA GLU A 90 6.23 -0.40 -15.48
C GLU A 90 5.08 0.20 -14.66
N PRO A 91 4.61 1.44 -14.95
CA PRO A 91 3.57 2.10 -14.19
C PRO A 91 2.30 1.25 -14.05
N THR A 92 2.02 0.43 -15.08
CA THR A 92 0.88 -0.46 -15.16
C THR A 92 1.16 -1.88 -14.67
N SER A 93 2.30 -2.16 -14.02
CA SER A 93 2.63 -3.50 -13.50
C SER A 93 1.80 -3.90 -12.26
N ILE A 94 1.63 -5.20 -12.02
CA ILE A 94 0.92 -5.67 -10.82
C ILE A 94 1.68 -5.34 -9.53
N GLU A 95 3.00 -5.25 -9.61
CA GLU A 95 3.91 -4.82 -8.55
C GLU A 95 3.59 -3.38 -8.11
N SER A 96 3.35 -2.49 -9.08
CA SER A 96 2.89 -1.13 -8.84
C SER A 96 1.59 -1.11 -8.04
N VAL A 97 0.59 -1.91 -8.46
CA VAL A 97 -0.70 -2.03 -7.74
C VAL A 97 -0.51 -2.55 -6.32
N VAL A 98 0.32 -3.58 -6.11
CA VAL A 98 0.59 -4.14 -4.77
C VAL A 98 1.15 -3.08 -3.83
N ILE A 99 2.09 -2.26 -4.31
CA ILE A 99 2.72 -1.21 -3.49
C ILE A 99 1.74 -0.06 -3.23
N HIS A 100 0.95 0.34 -4.23
CA HIS A 100 -0.11 1.33 -4.04
C HIS A 100 -1.18 0.87 -3.03
N VAL A 101 -1.56 -0.42 -3.04
CA VAL A 101 -2.48 -0.98 -2.05
C VAL A 101 -1.87 -0.94 -0.65
N ALA A 102 -0.58 -1.27 -0.52
CA ALA A 102 0.09 -1.24 0.78
C ALA A 102 0.17 0.19 1.36
N LEU A 103 0.52 1.19 0.53
CA LEU A 103 0.51 2.60 0.93
C LEU A 103 -0.92 3.09 1.24
N GLY A 104 -1.90 2.69 0.43
CA GLY A 104 -3.31 3.00 0.68
C GLY A 104 -3.78 2.49 2.05
N LYS A 105 -3.48 1.23 2.40
CA LYS A 105 -3.80 0.65 3.72
C LYS A 105 -3.10 1.39 4.87
N MET A 106 -1.84 1.77 4.68
CA MET A 106 -1.12 2.60 5.65
C MET A 106 -1.86 3.93 5.89
N PHE A 107 -2.25 4.64 4.83
CA PHE A 107 -2.97 5.91 4.97
C PHE A 107 -4.38 5.75 5.55
N ILE A 108 -5.07 4.64 5.30
CA ILE A 108 -6.35 4.31 5.98
C ILE A 108 -6.13 4.21 7.49
N ALA A 109 -5.15 3.43 7.93
CA ALA A 109 -4.87 3.24 9.36
C ALA A 109 -4.56 4.57 10.08
N LEU A 110 -3.93 5.49 9.36
CA LEU A 110 -3.59 6.82 9.84
C LEU A 110 -4.68 7.88 9.56
N ARG A 111 -5.81 7.48 8.97
CA ARG A 111 -6.94 8.36 8.60
C ARG A 111 -6.57 9.52 7.66
N HIS A 112 -5.50 9.37 6.89
CA HIS A 112 -5.14 10.29 5.80
C HIS A 112 -5.88 9.88 4.52
N PHE A 113 -7.21 10.05 4.53
CA PHE A 113 -8.07 9.60 3.44
C PHE A 113 -7.78 10.28 2.10
N GLU A 114 -7.29 11.52 2.10
CA GLU A 114 -6.86 12.22 0.88
C GLU A 114 -5.70 11.50 0.19
N ASN A 115 -4.65 11.14 0.94
CA ASN A 115 -3.50 10.41 0.39
C ASN A 115 -3.88 8.99 -0.04
N MET A 116 -4.75 8.33 0.72
CA MET A 116 -5.30 7.04 0.32
C MET A 116 -6.04 7.15 -1.02
N PHE A 117 -6.85 8.20 -1.19
CA PHE A 117 -7.65 8.39 -2.39
C PHE A 117 -6.77 8.55 -3.64
N THR A 118 -5.62 9.20 -3.54
CA THR A 118 -4.64 9.25 -4.65
C THR A 118 -4.24 7.84 -5.09
N HIS A 119 -3.92 6.95 -4.16
CA HIS A 119 -3.56 5.56 -4.50
C HIS A 119 -4.73 4.75 -5.04
N PHE A 120 -5.93 4.96 -4.50
CA PHE A 120 -7.15 4.35 -5.03
C PHE A 120 -7.35 4.71 -6.51
N GLN A 121 -7.24 6.00 -6.86
CA GLN A 121 -7.35 6.47 -8.24
C GLN A 121 -6.24 5.91 -9.15
N THR A 122 -5.00 5.85 -8.65
CA THR A 122 -3.88 5.25 -9.40
C THR A 122 -4.14 3.77 -9.70
N ILE A 123 -4.63 3.00 -8.73
CA ILE A 123 -4.96 1.57 -8.95
C ILE A 123 -6.09 1.42 -9.95
N GLN A 124 -7.14 2.25 -9.87
CA GLN A 124 -8.22 2.25 -10.86
C GLN A 124 -7.69 2.53 -12.27
N PHE A 125 -6.83 3.55 -12.42
CA PHE A 125 -6.20 3.89 -13.69
C PHE A 125 -5.33 2.75 -14.23
N ILE A 126 -4.47 2.17 -13.41
CA ILE A 126 -3.63 1.04 -13.82
C ILE A 126 -4.49 -0.13 -14.29
N ARG A 127 -5.59 -0.41 -13.59
CA ARG A 127 -6.49 -1.52 -13.92
C ARG A 127 -7.11 -1.46 -15.30
N THR A 128 -7.34 -0.27 -15.86
CA THR A 128 -7.94 -0.14 -17.21
C THR A 128 -6.98 -0.53 -18.32
N HIS A 129 -5.71 -0.79 -18.00
CA HIS A 129 -4.65 -1.08 -18.97
C HIS A 129 -4.13 -2.52 -18.91
N TYR A 130 -4.70 -3.38 -18.06
CA TYR A 130 -4.25 -4.78 -17.91
C TYR A 130 -4.81 -5.74 -18.95
N CYS A 131 -4.07 -6.85 -19.16
CA CYS A 131 -4.64 -8.08 -19.68
C CYS A 131 -5.65 -8.69 -18.68
N GLU A 132 -6.59 -9.52 -19.16
CA GLU A 132 -7.69 -10.04 -18.31
C GLU A 132 -7.21 -10.80 -17.05
N GLN A 133 -6.07 -11.49 -17.11
CA GLN A 133 -5.51 -12.21 -15.97
C GLN A 133 -5.04 -11.27 -14.85
N ASP A 134 -4.27 -10.23 -15.18
CA ASP A 134 -3.79 -9.24 -14.21
C ASP A 134 -4.91 -8.32 -13.72
N LYS A 135 -5.91 -8.07 -14.57
CA LYS A 135 -7.11 -7.31 -14.23
C LYS A 135 -7.89 -7.95 -13.08
N LYS A 136 -8.00 -9.28 -13.05
CA LYS A 136 -8.60 -10.01 -11.93
C LYS A 136 -7.83 -9.80 -10.64
N LYS A 137 -6.52 -10.04 -10.65
CA LYS A 137 -5.68 -9.89 -9.45
C LYS A 137 -5.68 -8.46 -8.93
N ALA A 138 -5.59 -7.48 -9.82
CA ALA A 138 -5.68 -6.06 -9.45
C ALA A 138 -7.07 -5.68 -8.92
N ALA A 139 -8.15 -6.29 -9.43
CA ALA A 139 -9.51 -6.11 -8.89
C ALA A 139 -9.64 -6.64 -7.45
N GLU A 140 -9.08 -7.81 -7.17
CA GLU A 140 -9.05 -8.40 -5.82
C GLU A 140 -8.28 -7.52 -4.84
N LEU A 141 -7.11 -7.02 -5.27
CA LEU A 141 -6.29 -6.10 -4.47
C LEU A 141 -6.98 -4.75 -4.21
N LEU A 142 -7.66 -4.19 -5.22
CA LEU A 142 -8.45 -2.97 -5.06
C LEU A 142 -9.66 -3.19 -4.14
N MET A 143 -10.33 -4.33 -4.26
CA MET A 143 -11.43 -4.72 -3.37
C MET A 143 -10.97 -4.75 -1.91
N GLU A 144 -9.81 -5.35 -1.65
CA GLU A 144 -9.22 -5.39 -0.30
C GLU A 144 -8.94 -3.99 0.24
N LEU A 145 -8.40 -3.08 -0.58
CA LEU A 145 -8.19 -1.69 -0.18
C LEU A 145 -9.51 -0.98 0.16
N ILE A 146 -10.54 -1.16 -0.68
CA ILE A 146 -11.88 -0.58 -0.48
C ILE A 146 -12.49 -1.11 0.82
N ASP A 147 -12.41 -2.41 1.08
CA ASP A 147 -12.96 -3.01 2.30
C ASP A 147 -12.30 -2.45 3.56
N ASN A 148 -10.98 -2.28 3.54
CA ASN A 148 -10.26 -1.61 4.63
C ASN A 148 -10.72 -0.16 4.80
N CYS A 149 -10.92 0.57 3.70
CA CYS A 149 -11.33 1.97 3.75
C CYS A 149 -12.74 2.12 4.32
N LEU A 150 -13.69 1.33 3.83
CA LEU A 150 -15.08 1.37 4.28
C LEU A 150 -15.19 1.00 5.77
N ALA A 151 -14.44 -0.02 6.21
CA ALA A 151 -14.39 -0.41 7.61
C ALA A 151 -13.89 0.73 8.52
N GLU A 152 -12.85 1.46 8.11
CA GLU A 152 -12.34 2.58 8.90
C GLU A 152 -13.26 3.80 8.83
N LEU A 153 -13.82 4.14 7.66
CA LEU A 153 -14.80 5.21 7.51
C LEU A 153 -16.02 5.02 8.41
N GLN A 154 -16.52 3.79 8.53
CA GLN A 154 -17.62 3.45 9.43
C GLN A 154 -17.27 3.67 10.90
N ARG A 155 -16.01 3.48 11.30
CA ARG A 155 -15.53 3.73 12.67
C ARG A 155 -15.39 5.21 13.01
N VAL A 156 -15.17 6.07 12.00
CA VAL A 156 -14.90 7.50 12.20
C VAL A 156 -16.18 8.33 12.39
N HIS A 157 -17.37 7.71 12.38
CA HIS A 157 -18.67 8.41 12.39
C HIS A 157 -18.74 9.49 11.29
N LEU A 158 -19.09 9.06 10.07
CA LEU A 158 -19.17 9.83 8.81
C LEU A 158 -19.95 11.16 8.83
N VAL A 159 -20.61 11.52 9.94
CA VAL A 159 -21.73 12.46 10.00
C VAL A 159 -21.35 13.93 9.71
N GLN A 160 -20.06 14.29 9.61
CA GLN A 160 -19.64 15.70 9.57
C GLN A 160 -18.73 16.13 8.41
N SER A 161 -18.30 15.23 7.51
CA SER A 161 -17.42 15.62 6.40
C SER A 161 -17.98 15.24 5.02
N PRO A 162 -18.40 16.24 4.20
CA PRO A 162 -18.81 16.00 2.82
C PRO A 162 -17.73 15.33 1.95
N ALA A 163 -16.44 15.50 2.30
CA ALA A 163 -15.35 14.82 1.62
C ALA A 163 -15.33 13.31 1.94
N LEU A 164 -15.51 12.95 3.22
CA LEU A 164 -15.56 11.54 3.64
C LEU A 164 -16.82 10.84 3.14
N GLN A 165 -17.95 11.55 3.05
CA GLN A 165 -19.17 10.99 2.46
C GLN A 165 -18.98 10.69 0.96
N ARG A 166 -18.40 11.62 0.19
CA ARG A 166 -18.08 11.38 -1.23
C ARG A 166 -17.17 10.17 -1.42
N LEU A 167 -16.12 10.07 -0.59
CA LEU A 167 -15.22 8.91 -0.62
C LEU A 167 -15.95 7.60 -0.30
N PHE A 168 -16.82 7.62 0.71
CA PHE A 168 -17.64 6.46 1.07
C PHE A 168 -18.53 6.01 -0.10
N ASP A 169 -19.19 6.95 -0.76
CA ASP A 169 -20.07 6.67 -1.91
C ASP A 169 -19.26 6.12 -3.10
N GLU A 170 -18.09 6.69 -3.38
CA GLU A 170 -17.20 6.24 -4.46
C GLU A 170 -16.63 4.84 -4.21
N CYS A 171 -16.21 4.56 -2.98
CA CYS A 171 -15.78 3.23 -2.55
C CYS A 171 -16.90 2.19 -2.74
N ASN A 172 -18.14 2.50 -2.32
CA ASN A 172 -19.27 1.57 -2.48
C ASN A 172 -19.65 1.37 -3.96
N SER A 173 -19.66 2.43 -4.76
CA SER A 173 -19.92 2.36 -6.20
C SER A 173 -18.89 1.45 -6.88
N THR A 174 -17.60 1.69 -6.61
CA THR A 174 -16.51 0.90 -7.17
C THR A 174 -16.57 -0.55 -6.70
N LYS A 175 -16.83 -0.80 -5.42
CA LYS A 175 -17.02 -2.15 -4.87
C LYS A 175 -18.10 -2.93 -5.61
N SER A 176 -19.24 -2.29 -5.89
CA SER A 176 -20.35 -2.88 -6.65
C SER A 176 -19.94 -3.27 -8.07
N ILE A 177 -19.18 -2.42 -8.76
CA ILE A 177 -18.65 -2.69 -10.10
C ILE A 177 -17.69 -3.89 -10.06
N LEU A 178 -16.70 -3.85 -9.16
CA LEU A 178 -15.71 -4.93 -9.03
C LEU A 178 -16.35 -6.27 -8.67
N TRP A 179 -17.38 -6.27 -7.83
CA TRP A 179 -18.07 -7.49 -7.45
C TRP A 179 -18.76 -8.15 -8.64
N LYS A 180 -19.39 -7.36 -9.52
CA LYS A 180 -19.96 -7.85 -10.78
C LYS A 180 -18.88 -8.41 -11.70
N GLU A 181 -17.78 -7.67 -11.90
CA GLU A 181 -16.65 -8.11 -12.73
C GLU A 181 -16.08 -9.45 -12.25
N LEU A 182 -15.75 -9.56 -10.96
CA LEU A 182 -15.16 -10.76 -10.37
C LEU A 182 -16.11 -11.95 -10.36
N SER A 183 -17.42 -11.71 -10.24
CA SER A 183 -18.43 -12.77 -10.27
C SER A 183 -18.60 -13.36 -11.68
N THR A 184 -18.57 -12.53 -12.72
CA THR A 184 -18.62 -12.98 -14.11
C THR A 184 -17.38 -13.83 -14.48
N ILE A 185 -16.20 -13.44 -13.99
CA ILE A 185 -14.97 -14.19 -14.24
C ILE A 185 -15.00 -15.58 -13.58
N LYS A 186 -15.64 -15.72 -12.40
CA LYS A 186 -15.80 -17.02 -11.72
C LYS A 186 -16.75 -17.99 -12.43
N GLN A 187 -17.61 -17.51 -13.33
CA GLN A 187 -18.56 -18.35 -14.07
C GLN A 187 -17.98 -18.90 -15.39
N ASN A 188 -16.84 -18.37 -15.84
CA ASN A 188 -16.21 -18.68 -17.13
C ASN A 188 -14.90 -19.50 -16.99
N VAL A 189 -14.60 -20.02 -15.79
CA VAL A 189 -13.45 -20.89 -15.46
C VAL A 189 -14.00 -22.17 -14.86
#